data_AF-A0A1H9CF57-F1
#
_entry.id   AF-A0A1H9CF57-F1
#
_cell.length_a   1.000
_cell.length_b   1.000
_cell.length_c   1.000
_cell.angle_alpha   90.00
_cell.angle_beta   90.00
_cell.angle_gamma   90.00
#
_symmetry.space_group_name_H-M   'P 1'
#
loop_
_entity.id
_entity.type
_entity.pdbx_description
1 polymer ?
#
loop_
_entity_poly.entity_id
_entity_poly.type
_entity_poly.pdbx_seq_one_letter_code
_entity_poly.pdbx_strand_id
1 'polypeptide(L)' 'MPPSYLIAREHLQRAAAILQGGDSRSRQLRYIIERTITLMDEAPQEKPVTPGNVLDLAAFRDRQLGCD' A
#
# COMPACT_ATOMS: atom_id res chain seq x y z
N MET A 1 8.12 -15.37 4.67
CA MET A 1 6.88 -15.10 3.93
C MET A 1 6.98 -13.70 3.36
N PRO A 2 6.81 -13.47 2.05
CA PRO A 2 6.77 -12.12 1.51
C PRO A 2 5.62 -11.33 2.17
N PRO A 3 5.78 -10.02 2.42
CA PRO A 3 4.71 -9.21 2.97
C PRO A 3 3.46 -9.32 2.08
N SER A 4 2.30 -9.46 2.70
CA SER A 4 1.00 -9.64 2.02
C SER A 4 0.74 -8.57 0.94
N TYR A 5 1.22 -7.35 1.18
CA TYR A 5 1.16 -6.26 0.23
C TYR A 5 1.93 -6.52 -1.08
N LEU A 6 3.10 -7.18 -1.05
CA LEU A 6 3.83 -7.53 -2.28
C LEU A 6 3.10 -8.59 -3.10
N ILE A 7 2.44 -9.54 -2.42
CA ILE A 7 1.59 -10.55 -3.06
C ILE A 7 0.40 -9.87 -3.74
N ALA A 8 -0.26 -8.93 -3.05
CA ALA A 8 -1.37 -8.16 -3.62
C ALA A 8 -0.93 -7.36 -4.86
N ARG A 9 0.25 -6.74 -4.83
CA ARG A 9 0.80 -5.99 -5.97
C ARG A 9 1.03 -6.90 -7.18
N GLU A 10 1.58 -8.10 -6.98
CA GLU A 10 1.79 -9.08 -8.06
C GLU A 10 0.46 -9.53 -8.69
N HIS A 11 -0.56 -9.80 -7.87
CA HIS A 11 -1.89 -10.12 -8.37
C HIS A 11 -2.50 -9.00 -9.22
N LEU A 12 -2.32 -7.74 -8.82
CA LEU A 12 -2.79 -6.58 -9.59
C LEU A 12 -2.06 -6.44 -10.92
N GLN A 13 -0.74 -6.62 -10.94
CA GLN A 13 0.05 -6.60 -12.18
C GLN A 13 -0.43 -7.68 -13.16
N ARG A 14 -0.69 -8.89 -12.65
CA ARG A 14 -1.23 -9.98 -13.45
C ARG A 14 -2.63 -9.65 -13.98
N ALA A 15 -3.50 -9.06 -13.16
CA ALA A 15 -4.83 -8.65 -13.58
C ALA A 15 -4.78 -7.59 -14.70
N ALA A 16 -3.90 -6.60 -14.59
CA ALA A 16 -3.69 -5.60 -15.65
C ALA A 16 -3.26 -6.24 -16.98
N ALA A 17 -2.36 -7.22 -16.92
CA ALA A 17 -1.87 -7.94 -18.09
C ALA A 17 -2.94 -8.82 -18.77
N ILE A 18 -3.94 -9.30 -18.02
CA ILE A 18 -5.08 -10.09 -18.53
C ILE A 18 -6.13 -9.17 -19.17
N LEU A 19 -6.30 -7.95 -18.65
CA LEU A 19 -7.27 -6.97 -19.13
C LEU A 19 -6.83 -6.28 -20.44
N GLN A 20 -6.66 -7.09 -21.49
CA GLN A 20 -6.32 -6.65 -22.85
C GLN A 20 -7.57 -6.35 -23.71
N GLY A 21 -8.77 -6.61 -23.20
CA GLY A 21 -10.03 -6.39 -23.90
C GLY A 21 -10.23 -4.93 -24.33
N GLY A 22 -10.73 -4.73 -25.56
CA GLY A 22 -11.00 -3.41 -26.15
C GLY A 22 -12.30 -2.76 -25.67
N ASP A 23 -13.13 -3.46 -24.90
CA ASP A 23 -14.38 -2.91 -24.38
C ASP A 23 -14.13 -1.85 -23.28
N SER A 24 -15.13 -0.98 -23.07
CA SER A 24 -15.02 0.15 -22.14
C SER A 24 -14.83 -0.31 -20.69
N ARG A 25 -15.44 -1.44 -20.31
CA ARG A 25 -15.36 -1.99 -18.96
C ARG A 25 -13.97 -2.54 -18.67
N SER A 26 -13.38 -3.31 -19.60
CA SER A 26 -12.00 -3.80 -19.47
C SER A 26 -10.99 -2.66 -19.38
N ARG A 27 -11.16 -1.59 -20.19
CA ARG A 27 -10.33 -0.38 -20.11
C ARG A 27 -10.47 0.33 -18.76
N GLN A 28 -11.69 0.50 -18.27
CA GLN A 28 -11.94 1.12 -16.98
C GLN A 28 -11.32 0.31 -15.83
N LEU A 29 -11.48 -1.01 -15.84
CA LEU A 29 -10.89 -1.89 -14.83
C LEU A 29 -9.37 -1.84 -14.86
N ARG A 30 -8.76 -1.87 -16.06
CA ARG A 30 -7.30 -1.72 -16.21
C ARG A 30 -6.81 -0.40 -15.64
N TYR A 31 -7.49 0.71 -15.95
CA TYR A 31 -7.16 2.02 -15.39
C TYR A 31 -7.20 2.04 -13.85
N ILE A 32 -8.25 1.47 -13.25
CA ILE A 32 -8.39 1.38 -11.78
C ILE A 32 -7.22 0.59 -11.19
N ILE A 33 -6.87 -0.54 -11.80
CA ILE A 33 -5.78 -1.40 -11.32
C ILE A 33 -4.43 -0.70 -11.44
N GLU A 34 -4.12 -0.08 -12.58
CA GLU A 34 -2.88 0.67 -12.80
C GLU A 34 -2.74 1.83 -11.81
N ARG A 35 -3.83 2.57 -11.57
CA ARG A 35 -3.87 3.62 -10.55
C ARG A 35 -3.62 3.07 -9.16
N THR A 36 -4.19 1.91 -8.84
CA THR A 36 -4.00 1.26 -7.53
C THR A 36 -2.55 0.83 -7.33
N ILE A 37 -1.90 0.25 -8.35
CA ILE A 37 -0.47 -0.10 -8.30
C ILE A 37 0.38 1.15 -8.06
N THR A 38 0.06 2.26 -8.73
CA THR A 38 0.78 3.54 -8.53
C THR A 38 0.63 4.05 -7.09
N LEU A 39 -0.59 4.08 -6.56
CA LEU A 39 -0.85 4.48 -5.18
C LEU A 39 -0.17 3.56 -4.16
N MET A 40 -0.14 2.27 -4.46
CA MET A 40 0.61 1.30 -3.68
C MET A 40 2.10 1.67 -3.66
N ASP A 41 2.71 1.95 -4.81
CA ASP A 41 4.14 2.30 -4.91
C ASP A 41 4.47 3.65 -4.23
N GLU A 42 3.52 4.59 -4.21
CA GLU A 42 3.64 5.90 -3.54
C GLU A 42 3.40 5.85 -2.02
N ALA A 43 2.63 4.86 -1.55
CA ALA A 43 2.30 4.74 -0.13
C ALA A 43 3.57 4.43 0.69
N PRO A 44 3.89 5.25 1.72
CA PRO A 44 4.91 4.87 2.69
C PRO A 44 4.53 3.51 3.25
N GLN A 45 5.42 2.54 3.16
CA GLN A 45 5.23 1.24 3.81
C GLN A 45 5.13 1.53 5.30
N GLU A 46 3.92 1.53 5.86
CA GLU A 46 3.71 1.64 7.30
C GLU A 46 4.57 0.56 7.94
N LYS A 47 5.59 0.98 8.70
CA LYS A 47 6.36 0.04 9.51
C LYS A 47 5.32 -0.69 10.36
N PRO A 48 5.28 -2.04 10.31
CA PRO A 48 4.35 -2.78 11.16
C PRO A 48 4.63 -2.34 12.59
N VAL A 49 3.67 -1.64 13.20
CA VAL A 49 3.74 -1.24 14.60
C VAL A 49 3.75 -2.56 15.35
N THR A 50 4.94 -2.95 15.79
CA THR A 50 5.11 -4.19 16.52
C THR A 50 4.39 -3.96 17.85
N PRO A 51 3.37 -4.75 18.24
CA PRO A 51 2.85 -4.70 19.59
C PRO A 51 3.93 -5.27 20.50
N GLY A 52 4.82 -4.40 20.96
CA GLY A 52 5.99 -4.74 21.73
C GLY A 52 6.35 -3.59 22.65
N ASN A 53 7.04 -3.91 23.73
CA ASN A 53 7.35 -3.01 24.85
C ASN A 53 8.34 -1.88 24.48
N VAL A 54 8.57 -1.67 23.18
CA VAL A 54 9.54 -0.72 22.65
C VAL A 54 8.78 0.54 22.26
N LEU A 55 8.98 1.59 23.05
CA LEU A 55 8.46 2.91 22.73
C LEU A 55 9.24 3.47 21.54
N ASP A 56 8.51 3.86 20.49
CA ASP A 56 9.10 4.67 19.43
C ASP A 56 9.49 6.04 20.01
N LEU A 57 10.78 6.34 20.00
CA LEU A 57 11.32 7.60 20.53
C LEU A 57 10.76 8.83 19.81
N ALA A 58 10.40 8.73 18.54
CA ALA A 58 9.75 9.82 17.82
C ALA A 58 8.36 10.09 18.39
N ALA A 59 7.55 9.03 18.54
CA ALA A 59 6.22 9.12 19.14
C ALA A 59 6.27 9.58 20.61
N PHE A 60 7.31 9.19 21.36
CA PHE A 60 7.50 9.62 22.74
C PHE A 60 7.86 11.11 22.84
N ARG A 61 8.71 11.64 21.95
CA ARG A 61 9.07 13.06 21.92
C ARG A 61 7.89 13.95 21.55
N ASP A 62 7.09 13.54 20.57
CA ASP A 62 5.88 14.29 20.19
C ASP A 62 4.87 14.35 21.33
N ARG A 63 4.75 13.27 22.13
CA ARG A 63 3.89 13.24 23.32
C ARG A 63 4.35 14.16 24.44
N GLN A 64 5.66 14.44 24.55
CA GLN A 64 6.18 15.39 25.54
C GLN A 64 6.06 16.85 25.12
N LEU A 65 6.07 17.15 23.81
CA LEU A 65 5.93 18.50 23.29
C LEU A 65 4.47 18.99 23.24
N GLY A 66 3.50 18.10 23.50
CA GLY A 66 2.06 18.40 23.52
C GLY A 66 1.43 18.58 24.91
N CYS A 67 2.23 18.60 25.99
CA CYS A 67 1.74 18.88 27.34
C CYS A 67 2.39 20.16 27.88
N ASP A 68 1.72 21.30 27.67
CA ASP A 68 1.71 22.42 28.62
C ASP A 68 0.69 22.11 29.73
#